data_AF-A0AA88YJ01-F1
#
_entry.id   AF-A0AA88YJ01-F1
#
_cell.length_a   1.000
_cell.length_b   1.000
_cell.length_c   1.000
_cell.angle_alpha   90.00
_cell.angle_beta   90.00
_cell.angle_gamma   90.00
#
_symmetry.space_group_name_H-M   'P 1'
#
loop_
_entity.id
_entity.type
_entity.pdbx_description
1 polymer ?
#
loop_
_entity_poly.entity_id
_entity_poly.type
_entity_poly.pdbx_seq_one_letter_code
_entity_poly.pdbx_strand_id
1 'polypeptide(L)' 'MRKRSVIKKAQGNVKLVDDVTELNAKLITRLINHDQIDSAWYFNGRVFGQVNGKRIMFDLYDNVDEKVRSKPSH' A
#
# COMPACT_ATOMS: atom_id res chain seq x y z
N MET A 1 -28.08 10.59 -3.50
CA MET A 1 -26.73 10.68 -2.92
C MET A 1 -26.83 10.54 -1.40
N ARG A 2 -26.16 9.55 -0.80
CA ARG A 2 -26.10 9.38 0.67
C ARG A 2 -25.36 10.60 1.26
N LYS A 3 -25.97 11.32 2.20
CA LYS A 3 -25.28 12.41 2.93
C LYS A 3 -24.13 11.80 3.73
N ARG A 4 -22.89 12.18 3.45
CA ARG A 4 -21.73 11.80 4.27
C ARG A 4 -21.87 12.49 5.61
N SER A 5 -22.11 11.72 6.68
CA SER A 5 -22.07 12.22 8.05
C SER A 5 -20.62 12.61 8.37
N VAL A 6 -20.39 13.89 8.67
CA VAL A 6 -19.08 14.34 9.13
C VAL A 6 -18.88 13.72 10.52
N ILE A 7 -17.80 12.95 10.71
CA ILE A 7 -17.42 12.41 12.02
C ILE A 7 -16.96 13.58 12.88
N LYS A 8 -17.90 14.31 13.46
CA LYS A 8 -17.63 15.32 14.49
C LYS A 8 -17.87 14.65 15.84
N LYS A 9 -16.79 14.49 16.61
CA LYS A 9 -16.76 14.07 18.04
C LYS A 9 -16.82 12.57 18.33
N ALA A 10 -15.85 11.79 17.85
CA ALA A 10 -15.47 10.59 18.61
C ALA A 10 -14.40 11.03 19.65
N GLN A 11 -14.74 11.02 20.94
CA GLN A 11 -13.80 11.30 22.04
C GLN A 11 -12.83 10.12 22.32
N GLY A 12 -12.60 9.24 21.34
CA GLY A 12 -11.77 8.05 21.46
C GLY A 12 -10.95 7.79 20.20
N ASN A 13 -9.99 6.87 20.28
CA ASN A 13 -9.14 6.48 19.16
C ASN A 13 -9.98 5.85 18.05
N VAL A 14 -10.27 6.62 16.99
CA VAL A 14 -10.93 6.10 15.79
C VAL A 14 -9.88 5.44 14.91
N LYS A 15 -10.04 4.15 14.62
CA LYS A 15 -9.23 3.44 13.63
C LYS A 15 -9.99 3.42 12.31
N LEU A 16 -9.42 4.04 11.29
CA LEU A 16 -9.85 3.82 9.90
C LEU A 16 -9.19 2.54 9.40
N VAL A 17 -9.98 1.65 8.83
CA VAL A 17 -9.52 0.39 8.25
C VAL A 17 -10.12 0.30 6.86
N ASP A 18 -9.27 0.03 5.88
CA ASP A 18 -9.70 -0.32 4.53
C ASP A 18 -9.92 -1.84 4.44
N ASP A 19 -10.93 -2.25 3.69
CA ASP A 19 -11.12 -3.65 3.34
C ASP A 19 -10.07 -4.05 2.30
N VAL A 20 -9.12 -4.88 2.72
CA VAL A 20 -8.04 -5.39 1.86
C VAL A 20 -8.25 -6.88 1.64
N THR A 21 -8.17 -7.33 0.39
CA THR A 21 -8.23 -8.77 0.09
C THR A 21 -7.01 -9.49 0.70
N GLU A 22 -7.17 -10.77 1.05
CA GLU A 22 -6.09 -11.57 1.62
C GLU A 22 -4.82 -11.56 0.74
N LEU A 23 -5.00 -11.62 -0.59
CA LEU A 23 -3.90 -11.56 -1.55
C LEU A 23 -3.16 -10.22 -1.51
N ASN A 24 -3.89 -9.10 -1.42
CA ASN A 24 -3.28 -7.78 -1.29
C ASN A 24 -2.57 -7.62 0.06
N ALA A 25 -3.13 -8.17 1.15
CA ALA A 25 -2.46 -8.17 2.45
C ALA A 25 -1.16 -9.00 2.43
N LYS A 26 -1.18 -10.17 1.80
CA LYS A 26 0.03 -11.00 1.59
C LYS A 26 1.07 -10.27 0.74
N LEU A 27 0.64 -9.58 -0.32
CA LEU A 27 1.54 -8.78 -1.15
C LEU A 27 2.19 -7.66 -0.33
N ILE A 28 1.42 -6.91 0.46
CA ILE A 28 1.97 -5.86 1.34
C ILE A 28 2.99 -6.44 2.32
N THR A 29 2.69 -7.56 2.96
CA THR A 29 3.65 -8.24 3.86
C THR A 29 4.93 -8.64 3.12
N ARG A 30 4.81 -9.17 1.89
CA ARG A 30 5.98 -9.51 1.06
C ARG A 30 6.81 -8.27 0.73
N LEU A 31 6.17 -7.14 0.42
CA LEU A 31 6.86 -5.89 0.10
C LEU A 31 7.56 -5.29 1.33
N ILE A 32 6.93 -5.32 2.51
CA ILE A 32 7.53 -4.80 3.75
C ILE A 32 8.78 -5.60 4.16
N ASN A 33 8.80 -6.90 3.86
CA ASN A 33 9.94 -7.77 4.16
C ASN A 33 11.06 -7.72 3.09
N HIS A 34 10.95 -6.84 2.10
CA HIS A 34 11.92 -6.75 1.01
C HIS A 34 12.92 -5.62 1.26
N ASP A 35 14.22 -5.93 1.27
CA ASP A 35 15.30 -5.01 1.70
C ASP A 35 15.34 -3.66 0.97
N GLN A 36 14.89 -3.61 -0.28
CA GLN A 36 14.91 -2.39 -1.10
C GLN A 36 13.61 -1.56 -1.02
N ILE A 37 12.63 -1.98 -0.22
CA ILE A 37 11.34 -1.29 -0.08
C ILE A 37 11.30 -0.57 1.26
N ASP A 38 11.17 0.76 1.21
CA ASP A 38 11.13 1.62 2.39
C ASP A 38 9.79 1.51 3.13
N SER A 39 8.69 1.39 2.38
CA SER A 39 7.35 1.26 2.91
C SER A 39 6.39 0.65 1.88
N ALA A 40 5.29 0.03 2.33
CA ALA A 40 4.24 -0.47 1.45
C ALA A 40 2.84 -0.20 2.04
N TRP A 41 1.87 0.12 1.18
CA TRP A 41 0.50 0.42 1.61
C TRP A 41 -0.54 0.10 0.52
N TYR A 42 -1.78 -0.07 0.95
CA TYR A 42 -2.94 -0.20 0.08
C TYR A 42 -3.60 1.17 -0.14
N PHE A 43 -3.99 1.49 -1.37
CA PHE A 43 -4.78 2.68 -1.66
C PHE A 43 -5.57 2.52 -2.96
N ASN A 44 -6.86 2.86 -2.95
CA ASN A 44 -7.74 2.84 -4.13
C ASN A 44 -7.67 1.54 -4.96
N GLY A 45 -7.74 0.38 -4.31
CA GLY A 45 -7.73 -0.90 -5.03
C GLY A 45 -6.36 -1.44 -5.40
N ARG A 46 -5.27 -0.73 -5.08
CA ARG A 46 -3.92 -1.05 -5.55
C ARG A 46 -2.92 -1.07 -4.41
N VAL A 47 -1.89 -1.90 -4.56
CA VAL A 47 -0.76 -1.94 -3.63
C VAL A 47 0.38 -1.09 -4.17
N PHE A 48 0.95 -0.27 -3.29
CA PHE A 48 2.10 0.58 -3.58
C PHE A 48 3.26 0.24 -2.65
N GLY A 49 4.47 0.39 -3.16
CA GLY A 49 5.69 0.39 -2.38
C GLY A 49 6.53 1.63 -2.69
N GLN A 50 7.28 2.11 -1.72
CA GLN A 50 8.28 3.15 -1.88
C GLN A 50 9.67 2.52 -2.00
N VAL A 51 10.42 2.92 -3.02
CA VAL A 51 11.78 2.46 -3.29
C VAL A 51 12.62 3.68 -3.60
N ASN A 52 13.65 3.96 -2.78
CA ASN A 52 14.55 5.10 -2.94
C ASN A 52 13.79 6.42 -3.13
N GLY A 53 12.73 6.62 -2.33
CA GLY A 53 11.90 7.83 -2.43
C GLY A 53 10.88 7.86 -3.58
N LYS A 54 10.89 6.88 -4.48
CA LYS A 54 9.95 6.78 -5.62
C LYS A 54 8.83 5.80 -5.30
N ARG A 55 7.59 6.17 -5.64
CA ARG A 55 6.42 5.31 -5.50
C ARG A 55 6.28 4.36 -6.70
N ILE A 56 6.19 3.07 -6.44
CA ILE A 56 5.99 2.00 -7.41
C ILE A 56 4.67 1.29 -7.08
N MET A 57 3.89 0.99 -8.12
CA MET A 57 2.67 0.18 -8.01
C MET A 57 3.03 -1.29 -8.25
N PHE A 58 2.45 -2.19 -7.46
CA PHE A 58 2.64 -3.63 -7.56
C PHE A 58 1.31 -4.34 -7.77
N ASP A 59 1.29 -5.27 -8.72
CA ASP A 59 0.21 -6.20 -8.98
C ASP A 59 0.53 -7.56 -8.32
N LEU A 60 -0.50 -8.38 -8.08
CA LEU A 60 -0.39 -9.62 -7.28
C LEU A 60 0.65 -10.61 -7.77
N TYR A 61 0.90 -10.64 -9.09
CA TYR A 61 1.78 -11.61 -9.73
C TYR A 61 3.09 -10.98 -10.23
N ASP A 62 3.37 -9.74 -9.86
CA ASP A 62 4.62 -9.11 -10.21
C ASP A 62 5.82 -9.82 -9.58
N ASN A 63 6.89 -9.93 -10.35
CA ASN A 63 8.20 -10.21 -9.78
C ASN A 63 8.76 -8.92 -9.15
N VAL A 64 8.74 -8.87 -7.81
CA VAL A 64 9.18 -7.71 -7.03
C VAL A 64 10.64 -7.36 -7.36
N ASP A 65 11.53 -8.36 -7.40
CA ASP A 65 12.97 -8.14 -7.62
C ASP A 65 13.24 -7.46 -8.97
N GLU A 66 12.60 -7.94 -10.03
CA GLU A 66 12.73 -7.38 -11.38
C GLU A 66 12.15 -5.97 -11.45
N LYS A 67 11.01 -5.74 -10.80
CA LYS A 67 10.31 -4.45 -10.84
C LYS A 67 11.06 -3.36 -10.08
N VAL A 68 11.73 -3.73 -8.99
CA VAL A 68 12.57 -2.82 -8.20
C VAL A 68 13.86 -2.50 -8.97
N ARG A 69 14.52 -3.50 -9.57
CA ARG A 69 15.76 -3.31 -10.36
C ARG A 69 15.55 -2.50 -11.64
N SER A 70 14.41 -2.67 -12.31
CA SER A 70 14.12 -2.05 -13.61
C SER A 70 13.78 -0.56 -13.55
N LYS A 71 13.56 0.02 -12.35
CA LYS A 71 13.34 1.46 -12.20
C LYS A 71 14.59 2.13 -11.67
N PRO A 72 15.41 2.76 -12.53
CA PRO A 72 16.60 3.45 -12.08
C PRO A 72 16.20 4.68 -11.26
N SER A 73 16.80 4.80 -10.09
CA SER A 73 17.12 6.08 -9.48
C SER A 73 18.03 6.88 -10.43
N HIS A 74 17.42 7.57 -11.41
CA HIS A 74 17.92 8.88 -11.86
C HIS A 74 17.90 9.83 -10.68
#